data_AF-A0A9E5NKF8-F1
#
_entry.id   AF-A0A9E5NKF8-F1
#
_cell.length_a   1.000
_cell.length_b   1.000
_cell.length_c   1.000
_cell.angle_alpha   90.00
_cell.angle_beta   90.00
_cell.angle_gamma   90.00
#
_symmetry.space_group_name_H-M   'P 1'
#
loop_
_entity.id
_entity.type
_entity.pdbx_description
1 polymer ?
#
loop_
_entity_poly.entity_id
_entity_poly.type
_entity_poly.pdbx_seq_one_letter_code
_entity_poly.pdbx_strand_id
1 'polypeptide(L)' 'FGDVVAVSDLDLEIEDKEFLVVVGPSGCGKSTTLRLLAGLDDITEGTIMIGDRVVNDVAPKD' A
#
# COMPACT_ATOMS: atom_id res chain seq x y z
N PHE A 1 9.01 -5.73 -19.55
CA PHE A 1 7.74 -5.93 -18.85
C PHE A 1 6.92 -4.69 -19.16
N GLY A 2 5.79 -4.82 -19.88
CA GLY A 2 4.98 -3.65 -20.25
C GLY A 2 4.39 -2.93 -19.03
N ASP A 3 3.49 -1.98 -19.25
CA ASP A 3 2.74 -1.31 -18.19
C ASP A 3 1.86 -2.33 -17.43
N VAL A 4 2.45 -3.01 -16.45
CA VAL A 4 1.77 -3.98 -15.59
C VAL A 4 1.27 -3.23 -14.37
N VAL A 5 -0.05 -3.18 -14.23
CA VAL A 5 -0.69 -2.67 -13.01
C VAL A 5 -0.51 -3.71 -11.90
N ALA A 6 0.34 -3.39 -10.92
CA ALA A 6 0.67 -4.30 -9.82
C ALA A 6 -0.39 -4.34 -8.71
N VAL A 7 -1.08 -3.22 -8.50
CA VAL A 7 -2.21 -3.06 -7.57
C VAL A 7 -3.25 -2.23 -8.29
N SER A 8 -4.49 -2.73 -8.36
CA SER A 8 -5.61 -2.06 -9.01
C SER A 8 -6.76 -1.94 -8.03
N ASP A 9 -7.24 -0.72 -7.77
CA ASP A 9 -8.48 -0.45 -7.03
C ASP A 9 -8.53 -1.13 -5.66
N LEU A 10 -7.54 -0.83 -4.81
CA LEU A 10 -7.46 -1.37 -3.45
C LEU A 10 -8.01 -0.35 -2.44
N ASP A 11 -9.15 -0.67 -1.85
CA ASP A 11 -9.68 0.01 -0.67
C ASP A 11 -9.46 -0.86 0.57
N LEU A 12 -8.77 -0.31 1.57
CA LEU A 12 -8.43 -0.99 2.81
C LEU A 12 -8.47 0.00 3.97
N GLU A 13 -9.21 -0.36 5.00
CA GLU A 13 -9.26 0.34 6.29
C GLU A 13 -8.80 -0.65 7.37
N ILE A 14 -7.91 -0.21 8.26
CA ILE A 14 -7.36 -1.01 9.35
C ILE A 14 -7.61 -0.25 10.64
N GLU A 15 -8.39 -0.84 11.54
CA GLU A 15 -8.77 -0.22 12.80
C GLU A 15 -7.61 -0.25 13.83
N ASP A 16 -7.67 0.62 14.84
CA ASP A 16 -6.69 0.58 15.93
C ASP A 16 -6.67 -0.81 16.58
N LYS A 17 -5.48 -1.39 16.70
CA LYS A 17 -5.20 -2.75 17.21
C LYS A 17 -5.72 -3.90 16.35
N GLU A 18 -6.13 -3.65 15.11
CA GLU A 18 -6.41 -4.71 14.16
C GLU A 18 -5.11 -5.35 13.66
N PHE A 19 -5.18 -6.67 13.39
CA PHE A 19 -4.05 -7.42 12.82
C PHE A 19 -4.39 -7.88 11.40
N LEU A 20 -3.78 -7.24 10.41
CA LEU A 20 -3.95 -7.58 9.01
C LEU A 20 -2.98 -8.67 8.55
N VAL A 21 -3.50 -9.67 7.83
CA VAL A 21 -2.70 -10.66 7.11
C VAL A 21 -3.07 -10.64 5.62
N VAL A 22 -2.09 -10.41 4.75
CA VAL A 22 -2.29 -10.39 3.29
C VAL A 22 -1.84 -11.71 2.67
N VAL A 23 -2.76 -12.46 2.06
CA VAL A 23 -2.50 -13.77 1.42
C VAL A 23 -2.93 -13.77 -0.05
N GLY A 24 -2.23 -14.56 -0.87
CA GLY A 24 -2.54 -14.70 -2.30
C GLY A 24 -1.39 -15.28 -3.13
N PRO A 25 -1.62 -15.67 -4.40
CA PRO A 25 -0.61 -16.29 -5.29
C PRO A 25 0.62 -15.42 -5.53
N SER A 26 1.72 -16.01 -6.02
CA SER A 26 2.90 -15.21 -6.41
C SER A 26 2.53 -14.19 -7.50
N GLY A 27 3.02 -12.95 -7.38
CA GLY A 27 2.75 -11.88 -8.34
C GLY A 27 1.43 -11.13 -8.16
N CYS A 28 0.58 -11.47 -7.17
CA CYS A 28 -0.72 -10.80 -6.97
C CYS A 28 -0.66 -9.43 -6.25
N GLY A 29 0.50 -8.77 -6.19
CA GLY A 29 0.63 -7.42 -5.63
C GLY A 29 0.91 -7.31 -4.12
N LYS A 30 0.96 -8.40 -3.33
CA LYS A 30 1.13 -8.34 -1.85
C LYS A 30 2.30 -7.48 -1.37
N SER A 31 3.51 -7.79 -1.88
CA SER A 31 4.72 -7.07 -1.49
C SER A 31 4.68 -5.63 -1.97
N THR A 32 4.10 -5.38 -3.15
CA THR A 32 3.90 -4.03 -3.68
C THR A 32 2.96 -3.24 -2.77
N THR A 33 1.80 -3.78 -2.38
CA THR A 33 0.87 -3.14 -1.44
C THR A 33 1.54 -2.78 -0.12
N LEU A 34 2.26 -3.72 0.50
CA LEU A 34 2.94 -3.45 1.79
C LEU A 34 4.04 -2.39 1.66
N ARG A 35 4.74 -2.34 0.52
CA ARG A 35 5.77 -1.33 0.27
C ARG A 35 5.16 0.06 0.02
N LEU A 36 4.06 0.14 -0.72
CA LEU A 36 3.31 1.39 -0.90
C LEU A 36 2.80 1.93 0.45
N LEU A 37 2.19 1.07 1.28
CA LEU A 37 1.74 1.44 2.63
C LEU A 37 2.89 1.93 3.54
N ALA A 38 4.07 1.34 3.39
CA ALA A 38 5.26 1.75 4.13
C ALA A 38 5.94 3.01 3.57
N GLY A 39 5.49 3.55 2.43
CA GLY A 39 6.14 4.66 1.72
C GLY A 39 7.46 4.28 1.05
N LEU A 40 7.73 2.98 0.85
CA LEU A 40 8.95 2.48 0.21
C LEU A 40 8.91 2.56 -1.32
N ASP A 41 7.72 2.68 -1.89
CA ASP A 41 7.46 2.90 -3.31
C ASP A 41 6.40 4.01 -3.45
N ASP A 42 6.45 4.80 -4.53
CA ASP A 42 5.48 5.87 -4.79
C ASP A 42 4.17 5.30 -5.36
N ILE A 43 3.04 5.86 -4.93
CA ILE A 43 1.74 5.53 -5.55
C ILE A 43 1.57 6.26 -6.87
N THR A 44 0.87 5.63 -7.82
CA THR A 44 0.50 6.30 -9.07
C THR A 44 -0.73 7.19 -8.89
N GLU A 45 -1.74 6.70 -8.18
CA GLU A 45 -3.02 7.39 -7.91
C GLU A 45 -3.60 6.95 -6.55
N GLY A 46 -4.55 7.71 -6.02
CA GLY A 46 -5.24 7.41 -4.76
C GLY A 46 -4.67 8.13 -3.55
N THR A 47 -5.01 7.66 -2.35
CA THR A 47 -4.58 8.30 -1.09
C THR A 47 -4.29 7.23 -0.05
N ILE A 48 -3.12 7.33 0.59
CA ILE A 48 -2.75 6.54 1.75
C ILE A 48 -2.81 7.46 2.97
N MET A 49 -3.56 7.04 4.00
CA MET A 49 -3.72 7.78 5.24
C MET A 49 -3.25 6.96 6.44
N ILE A 50 -2.60 7.62 7.39
CA ILE A 50 -2.30 7.06 8.71
C ILE A 50 -2.94 8.00 9.74
N GLY A 51 -4.02 7.52 10.37
CA GLY A 51 -4.94 8.39 11.10
C GLY A 51 -5.47 9.47 10.16
N ASP A 52 -5.47 10.73 10.62
CA ASP A 52 -5.99 11.86 9.84
C ASP A 52 -5.00 12.44 8.82
N ARG A 53 -3.83 11.83 8.65
CA ARG A 53 -2.74 12.38 7.83
C ARG A 53 -2.58 11.61 6.52
N VAL A 54 -2.64 12.32 5.40
CA VAL A 54 -2.20 11.82 4.09
C VAL A 54 -0.67 11.67 4.08
N VAL A 55 -0.19 10.48 3.71
CA VAL A 55 1.24 10.12 3.77
C VAL A 55 1.88 9.81 2.41
N ASN A 56 1.18 10.07 1.30
CA ASN A 56 1.65 9.76 -0.06
C ASN A 56 3.09 10.23 -0.35
N ASP A 57 3.48 11.43 0.12
CA ASP A 57 4.79 12.03 -0.12
C ASP A 57 5.69 12.03 1.12
N VAL A 58 5.34 11.23 2.13
CA VAL A 58 6.10 11.14 3.37
C VAL A 58 7.15 10.05 3.21
N ALA A 59 8.42 10.46 3.22
CA ALA A 59 9.52 9.51 3.17
C ALA A 59 9.40 8.49 4.32
N PRO A 60 9.69 7.21 4.06
CA PRO A 60 9.73 6.19 5.09
C PRO A 60 10.75 6.59 6.15
N LYS A 61 10.40 6.40 7.43
CA LYS A 61 11.39 6.52 8.51
C LYS A 61 12.32 5.30 8.46
N ASP A 62 13.61 5.53 8.75
CA ASP A 62 14.60 4.47 8.99
C ASP A 62 14.10 3.44 10.02
#